data_AF-A0A957T3C4-F1
#
_entry.id   AF-A0A957T3C4-F1
#
_cell.length_a   1.000
_cell.length_b   1.000
_cell.length_c   1.000
_cell.angle_alpha   90.00
_cell.angle_beta   90.00
_cell.angle_gamma   90.00
#
_symmetry.space_group_name_H-M   'P 1'
#
loop_
_entity.id
_entity.type
_entity.pdbx_description
1 polymer ?
#
loop_
_entity_poly.entity_id
_entity_poly.type
_entity_poly.pdbx_seq_one_letter_code
_entity_poly.pdbx_strand_id
1 'polypeptide(L)'
;DVPVGLALTTETGPVLPVEPTMPAVELPRIYTNQQIIDAFANAAARFNLDQWNLLTRAGFNVNDLALAREALFNGPPPAQMFALTSAERAVLAQEVLAELLRKVRWVGLVTAGDGLNMRSGPGAQFERVDGIPHEELVQVLHEQDGWLFVVWQGKPGYVSANWVAKRTPSAPVVTATSTTTDVNTVLRQVWDTHHALLQDESLRLGIDPAVALAVLMAESGGKTTAPDGRLIIRFEVHVFFDQWGFQNPELFGRFFEYDPNERWKGHRWRRRVEDPFQACHNSQADEWAVLDFARSLHEELALRATSMGAAQIMGFNFGLADYLSATEMFKDFQRSAENQIRGFFRYVEGRGIDDALRRNDMLAFAVGYNGSGQAEFYKGIIERYLERVRTQIPEVAVGGTREIGIAESDAGEVIAEDVTVRLPQPLGPDQLGGKTLAEVDLALYEAWRSHIEQGFKNNQTMFDRILTGFMNPYWTTVWMYRALFVVGILAFVAAIVLAYVTQDSPSTAIGGAAIFGGVGVLAFLAFFISRPLQALEENLQLITWLGIIYNTYWTRMAYISKLDTVQEEIDDATSKTVEQIKELMDKHAEISGKRPGLR
;
A
#
# COMPACT_ATOMS: atom_id res chain seq x y z
N ASP A 1 25.30 -28.96 68.99
CA ASP A 1 25.24 -27.55 68.60
C ASP A 1 25.64 -27.35 67.15
N VAL A 2 24.68 -26.86 66.36
CA VAL A 2 24.74 -25.78 65.35
C VAL A 2 23.78 -26.10 64.17
N PRO A 3 23.01 -25.12 63.66
CA PRO A 3 21.67 -25.31 63.11
C PRO A 3 21.50 -24.94 61.62
N VAL A 4 20.25 -25.13 61.17
CA VAL A 4 19.50 -24.63 60.00
C VAL A 4 20.01 -23.33 59.34
N GLY A 5 20.01 -23.30 57.99
CA GLY A 5 19.88 -22.07 57.21
C GLY A 5 20.49 -22.10 55.80
N LEU A 6 19.76 -22.59 54.79
CA LEU A 6 20.08 -22.33 53.37
C LEU A 6 19.15 -21.23 52.87
N ALA A 7 19.67 -20.00 52.84
CA ALA A 7 18.99 -18.85 52.28
C ALA A 7 19.11 -18.85 50.76
N LEU A 8 17.96 -18.73 50.08
CA LEU A 8 17.84 -18.30 48.70
C LEU A 8 18.31 -16.84 48.62
N THR A 9 19.38 -16.56 47.88
CA THR A 9 19.72 -15.18 47.47
C THR A 9 19.29 -14.98 46.03
N THR A 10 18.14 -14.32 45.88
CA THR A 10 17.71 -13.63 44.67
C THR A 10 18.54 -12.36 44.51
N GLU A 11 19.41 -12.28 43.50
CA GLU A 11 19.92 -10.99 43.00
C GLU A 11 19.40 -10.76 41.58
N THR A 12 18.16 -10.29 41.49
CA THR A 12 17.70 -9.48 40.36
C THR A 12 17.71 -8.03 40.83
N GLY A 13 18.87 -7.37 40.71
CA GLY A 13 18.94 -5.92 40.85
C GLY A 13 18.17 -5.25 39.69
N PRO A 14 17.47 -4.14 39.93
CA PRO A 14 16.87 -3.36 38.85
C PRO A 14 17.98 -2.83 37.94
N VAL A 15 17.88 -3.09 36.63
CA VAL A 15 18.67 -2.38 35.63
C VAL A 15 18.33 -0.90 35.77
N LEU A 16 19.27 -0.10 36.27
CA LEU A 16 19.11 1.36 36.35
C LEU A 16 18.80 1.89 34.94
N PRO A 17 17.78 2.75 34.76
CA PRO A 17 17.50 3.35 33.47
C PRO A 17 18.74 4.12 33.01
N VAL A 18 19.21 3.86 31.79
CA VAL A 18 20.32 4.59 31.18
C VAL A 18 19.97 6.08 31.19
N GLU A 19 20.78 6.90 31.88
CA GLU A 19 20.55 8.34 31.91
C GLU A 19 20.57 8.91 30.47
N PRO A 20 19.62 9.79 30.11
CA PRO A 20 19.56 10.36 28.77
C PRO A 20 20.84 11.14 28.47
N THR A 21 21.54 10.75 27.39
CA THR A 21 22.78 11.37 26.97
C THR A 21 22.50 12.54 26.01
N MET A 22 23.26 13.62 26.17
CA MET A 22 23.23 14.75 25.23
C MET A 22 23.62 14.26 23.83
N PRO A 23 22.96 14.73 22.76
CA PRO A 23 23.40 14.46 21.41
C PRO A 23 24.85 14.91 21.20
N ALA A 24 25.65 14.08 20.53
CA ALA A 24 27.05 14.40 20.21
C ALA A 24 27.20 15.55 19.19
N VAL A 25 26.11 15.95 18.54
CA VAL A 25 26.06 16.99 17.52
C VAL A 25 25.07 18.08 17.95
N GLU A 26 25.49 19.34 17.88
CA GLU A 26 24.61 20.48 18.14
C GLU A 26 23.54 20.60 17.05
N LEU A 27 22.28 20.73 17.47
CA LEU A 27 21.16 20.87 16.53
C LEU A 27 21.21 22.23 15.83
N PRO A 28 20.98 22.28 14.50
CA PRO A 28 20.86 23.55 13.79
C PRO A 28 19.68 24.36 14.33
N ARG A 29 19.85 25.68 14.43
CA ARG A 29 18.84 26.62 14.95
C ARG A 29 17.75 26.92 13.91
N ILE A 30 17.05 25.88 13.49
CA ILE A 30 16.06 25.90 12.41
C ILE A 30 14.64 25.58 12.91
N TYR A 31 14.47 25.41 14.21
CA TYR A 31 13.19 25.13 14.85
C TYR A 31 12.46 26.42 15.24
N THR A 32 11.13 26.40 15.15
CA THR A 32 10.27 27.55 15.47
C THR A 32 9.99 27.66 16.97
N ASN A 33 9.39 28.79 17.37
CA ASN A 33 8.86 29.00 18.71
C ASN A 33 7.79 27.95 19.08
N GLN A 34 6.98 27.48 18.14
CA GLN A 34 6.02 26.40 18.40
C GLN A 34 6.74 25.07 18.69
N GLN A 35 7.73 24.71 17.87
CA GLN A 35 8.49 23.47 18.07
C GLN A 35 9.27 23.46 19.38
N ILE A 36 9.86 24.60 19.79
CA ILE A 36 10.53 24.66 21.10
C ILE A 36 9.53 24.57 22.26
N ILE A 37 8.34 25.19 22.14
CA ILE A 37 7.26 25.08 23.15
C ILE A 37 6.85 23.61 23.31
N ASP A 38 6.60 22.91 22.20
CA ASP A 38 6.20 21.50 22.20
C ASP A 38 7.31 20.62 22.79
N ALA A 39 8.57 20.87 22.42
CA ALA A 39 9.71 20.15 22.97
C ALA A 39 9.87 20.35 24.48
N PHE A 40 9.64 21.56 25.00
CA PHE A 40 9.67 21.83 26.44
C PHE A 40 8.53 21.13 27.19
N ALA A 41 7.31 21.14 26.63
CA ALA A 41 6.17 20.46 27.23
C ALA A 41 6.39 18.94 27.29
N ASN A 42 6.86 18.34 26.19
CA ASN A 42 7.17 16.91 26.12
C ASN A 42 8.32 16.54 27.07
N ALA A 43 9.37 17.36 27.13
CA ALA A 43 10.47 17.15 28.06
C ALA A 43 10.00 17.21 29.52
N ALA A 44 9.16 18.19 29.88
CA ALA A 44 8.63 18.33 31.23
C ALA A 44 7.79 17.10 31.65
N ALA A 45 7.00 16.56 30.72
CA ALA A 45 6.23 15.33 30.94
C ALA A 45 7.13 14.13 31.27
N ARG A 46 8.32 14.00 30.66
CA ARG A 46 9.27 12.92 30.97
C ARG A 46 9.81 12.97 32.39
N PHE A 47 9.82 14.15 33.02
CA PHE A 47 10.22 14.35 34.41
C PHE A 47 9.02 14.47 35.36
N ASN A 48 7.80 14.23 34.87
CA ASN A 48 6.55 14.40 35.63
C ASN A 48 6.42 15.80 36.26
N LEU A 49 6.85 16.83 35.51
CA LEU A 49 6.78 18.24 35.90
C LEU A 49 5.58 18.92 35.22
N ASP A 50 5.19 20.08 35.75
CA ASP A 50 4.27 20.98 35.03
C ASP A 50 4.85 21.33 33.65
N GLN A 51 3.98 21.34 32.63
CA GLN A 51 4.32 21.53 31.22
C GLN A 51 5.18 22.77 30.93
N TRP A 52 5.07 23.82 31.75
CA TRP A 52 5.82 25.07 31.57
C TRP A 52 6.99 25.22 32.56
N ASN A 53 7.20 24.24 33.44
CA ASN A 53 8.24 24.29 34.47
C ASN A 53 9.64 24.44 33.86
N LEU A 54 10.00 23.55 32.93
CA LEU A 54 11.30 23.57 32.28
C LEU A 54 11.48 24.83 31.43
N LEU A 55 10.44 25.26 30.72
CA LEU A 55 10.44 26.48 29.91
C LEU A 55 10.70 27.74 30.77
N THR A 56 10.00 27.84 31.91
CA THR A 56 10.12 28.95 32.86
C THR A 56 11.50 28.96 33.52
N ARG A 57 12.01 27.80 33.94
CA ARG A 57 13.36 27.66 34.50
C ARG A 57 14.46 28.00 33.50
N ALA A 58 14.22 27.71 32.22
CA ALA A 58 15.11 28.12 31.13
C ALA A 58 15.02 29.63 30.81
N GLY A 59 14.14 30.38 31.49
CA GLY A 59 14.03 31.83 31.38
C GLY A 59 13.07 32.32 30.29
N PHE A 60 12.18 31.45 29.79
CA PHE A 60 11.23 31.81 28.73
C PHE A 60 9.80 31.85 29.24
N ASN A 61 8.98 32.67 28.58
CA ASN A 61 7.55 32.75 28.81
C ASN A 61 6.81 32.16 27.60
N VAL A 62 5.92 31.19 27.86
CA VAL A 62 5.13 30.54 26.81
C VAL A 62 4.28 31.54 26.03
N ASN A 63 3.72 32.56 26.68
CA ASN A 63 2.87 33.54 26.02
C ASN A 63 3.67 34.38 25.02
N ASP A 64 4.89 34.78 25.37
CA ASP A 64 5.74 35.58 24.50
C ASP A 64 6.18 34.79 23.26
N LEU A 65 6.57 33.52 23.45
CA LEU A 65 6.89 32.62 22.34
C LEU A 65 5.65 32.30 21.50
N ALA A 66 4.49 32.17 22.14
CA ALA A 66 3.22 31.88 21.47
C ALA A 66 2.68 33.05 20.63
N LEU A 67 3.10 34.29 20.88
CA LEU A 67 2.75 35.43 20.03
C LEU A 67 3.41 35.35 18.65
N ALA A 68 4.54 34.65 18.55
CA ALA A 68 5.30 34.48 17.32
C ALA A 68 5.62 32.99 17.06
N ARG A 69 4.61 32.11 17.16
CA ARG A 69 4.74 30.63 17.06
C ARG A 69 5.54 30.14 15.86
N GLU A 70 5.35 30.80 14.71
CA GLU A 70 6.00 30.40 13.47
C GLU A 70 7.40 31.02 13.27
N ALA A 71 7.80 31.99 14.10
CA ALA A 71 9.13 32.57 14.02
C ALA A 71 10.18 31.57 14.51
N LEU A 72 11.39 31.62 13.92
CA LEU A 72 12.53 30.84 14.40
C LEU A 72 12.85 31.21 15.85
N PHE A 73 13.14 30.20 16.66
CA PHE A 73 13.52 30.41 18.04
C PHE A 73 14.88 31.11 18.13
N ASN A 74 14.92 32.25 18.81
CA ASN A 74 16.12 33.09 18.93
C ASN A 74 16.85 32.94 20.27
N GLY A 75 16.48 31.94 21.09
CA GLY A 75 17.17 31.65 22.34
C GLY A 75 18.40 30.74 22.18
N PRO A 76 19.15 30.49 23.27
CA PRO A 76 20.22 29.50 23.29
C PRO A 76 19.73 28.10 22.89
N PRO A 77 20.57 27.26 22.26
CA PRO A 77 20.26 25.87 21.98
C PRO A 77 20.17 25.06 23.29
N PRO A 78 19.51 23.89 23.30
CA PRO A 78 19.30 23.10 24.52
C PRO A 78 20.58 22.83 25.32
N ALA A 79 21.70 22.58 24.64
CA ALA A 79 23.00 22.35 25.28
C ALA A 79 23.49 23.54 26.14
N GLN A 80 23.10 24.77 25.80
CA GLN A 80 23.54 26.00 26.46
C GLN A 80 22.53 26.53 27.49
N MET A 81 21.44 25.81 27.74
CA MET A 81 20.45 26.18 28.75
C MET A 81 20.87 25.73 30.16
N PHE A 82 21.95 26.31 30.69
CA PHE A 82 22.60 25.87 31.94
C PHE A 82 21.73 26.00 33.21
N ALA A 83 20.57 26.66 33.13
CA ALA A 83 19.57 26.67 34.19
C ALA A 83 18.84 25.31 34.36
N LEU A 84 18.95 24.43 33.36
CA LEU A 84 18.46 23.06 33.38
C LEU A 84 19.60 22.09 33.72
N THR A 85 19.25 20.95 34.32
CA THR A 85 20.20 19.86 34.58
C THR A 85 20.73 19.24 33.28
N SER A 86 21.81 18.46 33.36
CA SER A 86 22.34 17.72 32.20
C SER A 86 21.31 16.78 31.57
N ALA A 87 20.57 16.03 32.40
CA ALA A 87 19.53 15.11 31.95
C ALA A 87 18.35 15.85 31.28
N GLU A 88 17.90 16.97 31.87
CA GLU A 88 16.82 17.78 31.29
C GLU A 88 17.23 18.39 29.94
N ARG A 89 18.48 18.88 29.82
CA ARG A 89 19.00 19.37 28.53
C ARG A 89 19.09 18.27 27.49
N ALA A 90 19.48 17.05 27.88
CA ALA A 90 19.58 15.91 26.99
C ALA A 90 18.21 15.51 26.44
N VAL A 91 17.21 15.41 27.32
CA VAL A 91 15.83 15.13 26.91
C VAL A 91 15.28 16.26 26.05
N LEU A 92 15.48 17.52 26.43
CA LEU A 92 15.02 18.66 25.62
C LEU A 92 15.65 18.64 24.21
N ALA A 93 16.94 18.32 24.10
CA ALA A 93 17.58 18.19 22.79
C ALA A 93 16.98 17.04 21.95
N GLN A 94 16.65 15.90 22.58
CA GLN A 94 15.96 14.80 21.90
C GLN A 94 14.55 15.20 21.43
N GLU A 95 13.81 15.94 22.24
CA GLU A 95 12.46 16.43 21.88
C GLU A 95 12.52 17.47 20.75
N VAL A 96 13.49 18.39 20.77
CA VAL A 96 13.70 19.32 19.65
C VAL A 96 14.05 18.57 18.37
N LEU A 97 14.90 17.54 18.44
CA LEU A 97 15.20 16.70 17.29
C LEU A 97 13.95 15.97 16.78
N ALA A 98 13.08 15.48 17.69
CA ALA A 98 11.81 14.85 17.32
C ALA A 98 10.88 15.83 16.59
N GLU A 99 10.81 17.09 17.02
CA GLU A 99 10.04 18.12 16.30
C GLU A 99 10.58 18.41 14.90
N LEU A 100 11.90 18.39 14.73
CA LEU A 100 12.53 18.55 13.42
C LEU A 100 12.27 17.34 12.51
N LEU A 101 12.26 16.14 13.07
CA LEU A 101 11.94 14.89 12.36
C LEU A 101 10.49 14.82 11.89
N ARG A 102 9.56 15.59 12.48
CA ARG A 102 8.20 15.73 11.93
C ARG A 102 8.15 16.52 10.62
N LYS A 103 9.20 17.31 10.34
CA LYS A 103 9.34 18.13 9.13
C LYS A 103 10.59 17.73 8.34
N VAL A 104 10.77 16.43 8.09
CA VAL A 104 11.83 15.94 7.18
C VAL A 104 11.71 16.65 5.84
N ARG A 105 12.78 17.33 5.41
CA ARG A 105 12.78 18.11 4.16
C ARG A 105 12.72 17.21 2.95
N TRP A 106 13.46 16.11 2.99
CA TRP A 106 13.45 15.01 2.02
C TRP A 106 14.31 13.84 2.53
N VAL A 107 14.15 12.66 1.93
CA VAL A 107 14.99 11.49 2.22
C VAL A 107 16.08 11.39 1.17
N GLY A 108 17.33 11.26 1.61
CA GLY A 108 18.51 11.16 0.76
C GLY A 108 19.06 9.74 0.71
N LEU A 109 19.60 9.34 -0.44
CA LEU A 109 20.38 8.11 -0.62
C LEU A 109 21.87 8.44 -0.62
N VAL A 110 22.66 7.75 0.20
CA VAL A 110 24.12 7.92 0.23
C VAL A 110 24.75 7.30 -1.01
N THR A 111 25.44 8.11 -1.82
CA THR A 111 26.05 7.69 -3.09
C THR A 111 27.56 7.45 -3.00
N ALA A 112 28.19 7.71 -1.85
CA ALA A 112 29.62 7.45 -1.65
C ALA A 112 29.90 5.93 -1.57
N GLY A 113 30.73 5.41 -2.49
CA GLY A 113 31.02 3.97 -2.60
C GLY A 113 31.71 3.37 -1.37
N ASP A 114 32.60 4.13 -0.71
CA ASP A 114 33.30 3.69 0.51
C ASP A 114 32.56 4.05 1.81
N GLY A 115 31.30 4.49 1.69
CA GLY A 115 30.53 5.09 2.77
C GLY A 115 30.83 6.59 2.98
N LEU A 116 29.91 7.27 3.65
CA LEU A 116 29.90 8.71 3.88
C LEU A 116 30.16 9.03 5.34
N ASN A 117 31.19 9.83 5.60
CA ASN A 117 31.50 10.28 6.95
C ASN A 117 30.43 11.25 7.45
N MET A 118 29.78 10.91 8.56
CA MET A 118 28.89 11.79 9.30
C MET A 118 29.72 12.54 10.36
N ARG A 119 29.57 13.86 10.41
CA ARG A 119 30.44 14.76 11.19
C ARG A 119 29.67 15.61 12.19
N SER A 120 30.38 16.14 13.18
CA SER A 120 29.82 17.03 14.22
C SER A 120 29.50 18.45 13.74
N GLY A 121 29.93 18.84 12.55
CA GLY A 121 29.63 20.14 11.96
C GLY A 121 29.77 20.18 10.43
N PRO A 122 29.33 21.28 9.79
CA PRO A 122 29.31 21.43 8.33
C PRO A 122 30.71 21.72 7.77
N GLY A 123 31.55 20.71 7.70
CA GLY A 123 32.93 20.86 7.22
C GLY A 123 33.78 19.61 7.40
N ALA A 124 34.79 19.43 6.55
CA ALA A 124 35.72 18.29 6.65
C ALA A 124 36.63 18.38 7.89
N GLN A 125 36.79 19.58 8.47
CA GLN A 125 37.55 19.85 9.68
C GLN A 125 36.84 19.40 10.97
N PHE A 126 35.53 19.17 10.92
CA PHE A 126 34.78 18.69 12.09
C PHE A 126 34.99 17.20 12.31
N GLU A 127 34.98 16.79 13.57
CA GLU A 127 35.20 15.39 13.95
C GLU A 127 34.17 14.46 13.30
N ARG A 128 34.62 13.26 12.92
CA ARG A 128 33.75 12.20 12.44
C ARG A 128 33.01 11.61 13.64
N VAL A 129 31.68 11.70 13.61
CA VAL A 129 30.81 11.11 14.65
C VAL A 129 30.36 9.70 14.27
N ASP A 130 30.22 9.40 12.98
CA ASP A 130 29.89 8.07 12.48
C ASP A 130 30.26 7.88 10.99
N GLY A 131 30.04 6.70 10.43
CA GLY A 131 30.11 6.44 8.99
C GLY A 131 28.83 5.79 8.48
N ILE A 132 28.22 6.40 7.46
CA ILE A 132 26.99 5.92 6.84
C ILE A 132 27.38 5.07 5.61
N PRO A 133 27.03 3.77 5.57
CA PRO A 133 27.31 2.91 4.42
C PRO A 133 26.77 3.45 3.08
N HIS A 134 27.32 2.94 1.98
CA HIS A 134 26.78 3.18 0.64
C HIS A 134 25.32 2.69 0.54
N GLU A 135 24.48 3.41 -0.22
CA GLU A 135 23.04 3.13 -0.42
C GLU A 135 22.15 3.17 0.82
N GLU A 136 22.67 3.67 1.95
CA GLU A 136 21.84 3.93 3.13
C GLU A 136 21.00 5.19 2.97
N LEU A 137 19.83 5.18 3.61
CA LEU A 137 18.90 6.30 3.57
C LEU A 137 19.08 7.21 4.78
N VAL A 138 19.07 8.51 4.53
CA VAL A 138 19.21 9.55 5.54
C VAL A 138 18.02 10.50 5.49
N GLN A 139 17.52 10.90 6.66
CA GLN A 139 16.46 11.89 6.74
C GLN A 139 17.11 13.28 6.76
N VAL A 140 16.93 14.06 5.69
CA VAL A 140 17.55 15.38 5.57
C VAL A 140 16.63 16.42 6.18
N LEU A 141 17.13 17.12 7.19
CA LEU A 141 16.38 18.12 7.96
C LEU A 141 16.81 19.55 7.61
N HIS A 142 18.08 19.74 7.25
CA HIS A 142 18.61 21.05 6.85
C HIS A 142 19.69 20.94 5.78
N GLU A 143 19.92 22.03 5.06
CA GLU A 143 21.00 22.18 4.08
C GLU A 143 21.64 23.54 4.26
N GLN A 144 22.96 23.58 4.38
CA GLN A 144 23.75 24.81 4.43
C GLN A 144 25.11 24.60 3.78
N ASP A 145 25.50 25.51 2.89
CA ASP A 145 26.86 25.60 2.34
C ASP A 145 27.43 24.26 1.80
N GLY A 146 26.59 23.46 1.12
CA GLY A 146 26.99 22.15 0.57
C GLY A 146 27.05 21.01 1.59
N TRP A 147 26.53 21.23 2.80
CA TRP A 147 26.38 20.23 3.87
C TRP A 147 24.91 20.03 4.21
N LEU A 148 24.57 18.78 4.50
CA LEU A 148 23.23 18.36 4.91
C LEU A 148 23.27 18.00 6.39
N PHE A 149 22.36 18.57 7.18
CA PHE A 149 22.07 18.05 8.51
C PHE A 149 21.07 16.91 8.37
N VAL A 150 21.47 15.73 8.82
CA VAL A 150 20.74 14.48 8.60
C VAL A 150 20.56 13.71 9.90
N VAL A 151 19.57 12.82 9.91
CA VAL A 151 19.44 11.78 10.94
C VAL A 151 19.53 10.42 10.26
N TRP A 152 20.44 9.59 10.77
CA TRP A 152 20.63 8.20 10.34
C TRP A 152 20.65 7.30 11.58
N GLN A 153 19.80 6.27 11.59
CA GLN A 153 19.60 5.36 12.73
C GLN A 153 19.39 6.09 14.08
N GLY A 154 18.65 7.20 14.06
CA GLY A 154 18.37 8.01 15.25
C GLY A 154 19.52 8.92 15.70
N LYS A 155 20.67 8.90 15.01
CA LYS A 155 21.82 9.77 15.30
C LYS A 155 21.83 10.98 14.38
N PRO A 156 21.83 12.22 14.92
CA PRO A 156 21.98 13.42 14.12
C PRO A 156 23.45 13.65 13.71
N GLY A 157 23.67 14.27 12.55
CA GLY A 157 25.00 14.68 12.10
C GLY A 157 25.01 15.40 10.76
N TYR A 158 26.19 15.87 10.35
CA TYR A 158 26.41 16.56 9.08
C TYR A 158 27.09 15.66 8.06
N VAL A 159 26.59 15.66 6.83
CA VAL A 159 27.19 14.95 5.69
C VAL A 159 27.33 15.89 4.49
N SER A 160 28.25 15.59 3.57
CA SER A 160 28.41 16.41 2.36
C SER A 160 27.25 16.15 1.38
N ALA A 161 26.63 17.23 0.87
CA ALA A 161 25.52 17.14 -0.08
C ALA A 161 25.91 16.47 -1.40
N ASN A 162 27.19 16.55 -1.79
CA ASN A 162 27.71 15.94 -3.02
C ASN A 162 27.56 14.41 -3.05
N TRP A 163 27.43 13.79 -1.88
CA TRP A 163 27.36 12.34 -1.72
C TRP A 163 25.98 11.86 -1.27
N VAL A 164 24.96 12.70 -1.43
CA VAL A 164 23.58 12.37 -1.07
C VAL A 164 22.65 12.75 -2.21
N ALA A 165 22.07 11.75 -2.86
CA ALA A 165 21.08 11.95 -3.91
C ALA A 165 19.69 12.16 -3.30
N LYS A 166 18.98 13.22 -3.73
CA LYS A 166 17.61 13.49 -3.32
C LYS A 166 16.67 12.43 -3.89
N ARG A 167 15.94 11.75 -3.02
CA ARG A 167 14.88 10.83 -3.44
C ARG A 167 13.61 11.64 -3.68
N THR A 168 13.08 11.63 -4.90
CA THR A 168 11.77 12.23 -5.19
C THR A 168 10.69 11.38 -4.51
N PRO A 169 9.85 11.94 -3.63
CA PRO A 169 8.91 11.14 -2.86
C PRO A 169 7.76 10.66 -3.76
N SER A 170 7.48 9.36 -3.71
CA SER A 170 6.22 8.77 -4.15
C SER A 170 5.70 7.91 -3.00
N ALA A 171 4.50 8.26 -2.52
CA ALA A 171 3.74 7.70 -1.38
C ALA A 171 4.38 7.83 0.05
N PRO A 172 3.56 8.09 1.09
CA PRO A 172 4.04 8.27 2.46
C PRO A 172 4.35 6.92 3.12
N VAL A 173 5.62 6.72 3.48
CA VAL A 173 6.06 5.67 4.41
C VAL A 173 5.49 5.98 5.79
N VAL A 174 4.75 5.03 6.37
CA VAL A 174 4.37 5.07 7.78
C VAL A 174 5.65 5.03 8.61
N THR A 175 5.94 6.14 9.30
CA THR A 175 7.00 6.19 10.31
C THR A 175 6.59 5.29 11.48
N ALA A 176 7.10 4.06 11.50
CA ALA A 176 6.99 3.17 12.64
C ALA A 176 7.55 3.88 13.88
N THR A 177 6.68 4.11 14.86
CA THR A 177 7.03 4.66 16.18
C THR A 177 7.99 3.70 16.87
N SER A 178 9.20 4.19 17.15
CA SER A 178 10.21 3.52 17.96
C SER A 178 9.78 3.46 19.42
N THR A 179 9.18 2.34 19.84
CA THR A 179 9.46 1.78 21.16
C THR A 179 10.68 0.90 21.02
N THR A 180 11.69 1.07 21.89
CA THR A 180 12.90 0.25 21.95
C THR A 180 12.56 -1.20 22.29
N THR A 181 12.05 -1.92 21.32
CA THR A 181 11.99 -3.37 21.28
C THR A 181 12.98 -3.75 20.18
N ASP A 182 14.00 -4.54 20.55
CA ASP A 182 14.92 -5.11 19.57
C ASP A 182 14.12 -5.74 18.44
N VAL A 183 14.39 -5.32 17.20
CA VAL A 183 13.70 -5.81 15.99
C VAL A 183 13.78 -7.33 15.91
N ASN A 184 14.85 -7.93 16.43
CA ASN A 184 15.00 -9.38 16.49
C ASN A 184 14.02 -10.03 17.49
N THR A 185 13.72 -9.36 18.61
CA THR A 185 12.70 -9.81 19.57
C THR A 185 11.30 -9.76 18.95
N VAL A 186 10.96 -8.69 18.23
CA VAL A 186 9.66 -8.58 17.55
C VAL A 186 9.53 -9.66 16.46
N LEU A 187 10.58 -9.83 15.66
CA LEU A 187 10.64 -10.83 14.60
C LEU A 187 10.48 -12.26 15.14
N ARG A 188 11.18 -12.58 16.23
CA ARG A 188 11.04 -13.87 16.92
C ARG A 188 9.64 -14.05 17.52
N GLN A 189 9.09 -13.02 18.15
CA GLN A 189 7.74 -13.08 18.70
C GLN A 189 6.68 -13.37 17.62
N VAL A 190 6.79 -12.71 16.46
CA VAL A 190 5.88 -12.94 15.31
C VAL A 190 6.01 -14.37 14.79
N TRP A 191 7.24 -14.87 14.66
CA TRP A 191 7.48 -16.27 14.30
C TRP A 191 6.90 -17.24 15.33
N ASP A 192 7.24 -17.10 16.61
CA ASP A 192 6.76 -17.99 17.66
C ASP A 192 5.22 -18.03 17.71
N THR A 193 4.56 -16.89 17.45
CA THR A 193 3.10 -16.78 17.43
C THR A 193 2.46 -17.38 16.17
N HIS A 194 3.10 -17.25 15.00
CA HIS A 194 2.45 -17.52 13.71
C HIS A 194 3.18 -18.55 12.84
N HIS A 195 4.23 -19.22 13.31
CA HIS A 195 5.07 -20.12 12.52
C HIS A 195 4.27 -21.24 11.84
N ALA A 196 3.33 -21.88 12.53
CA ALA A 196 2.50 -22.93 11.95
C ALA A 196 1.68 -22.42 10.75
N LEU A 197 1.05 -21.25 10.91
CA LEU A 197 0.31 -20.61 9.84
C LEU A 197 1.21 -20.20 8.67
N LEU A 198 2.37 -19.61 8.98
CA LEU A 198 3.35 -19.21 7.97
C LEU A 198 3.88 -20.42 7.21
N GLN A 199 4.11 -21.55 7.88
CA GLN A 199 4.51 -22.82 7.27
C GLN A 199 3.41 -23.37 6.36
N ASP A 200 2.15 -23.36 6.80
CA ASP A 200 1.01 -23.82 6.00
C ASP A 200 0.83 -22.97 4.74
N GLU A 201 0.83 -21.64 4.85
CA GLU A 201 0.72 -20.74 3.70
C GLU A 201 1.94 -20.84 2.78
N SER A 202 3.13 -21.05 3.36
CA SER A 202 4.36 -21.27 2.59
C SER A 202 4.32 -22.56 1.79
N LEU A 203 3.84 -23.64 2.39
CA LEU A 203 3.64 -24.92 1.71
C LEU A 203 2.60 -24.80 0.60
N ARG A 204 1.46 -24.15 0.88
CA ARG A 204 0.39 -23.93 -0.10
C ARG A 204 0.86 -23.12 -1.30
N LEU A 205 1.64 -22.06 -1.06
CA LEU A 205 2.16 -21.20 -2.12
C LEU A 205 3.48 -21.68 -2.71
N GLY A 206 4.14 -22.69 -2.16
CA GLY A 206 5.46 -23.15 -2.60
C GLY A 206 6.57 -22.11 -2.39
N ILE A 207 6.48 -21.32 -1.31
CA ILE A 207 7.46 -20.26 -0.98
C ILE A 207 8.27 -20.64 0.27
N ASP A 208 9.46 -20.06 0.44
CA ASP A 208 10.28 -20.24 1.64
C ASP A 208 9.59 -19.59 2.87
N PRO A 209 9.39 -20.30 4.00
CA PRO A 209 8.83 -19.72 5.23
C PRO A 209 9.60 -18.49 5.73
N ALA A 210 10.90 -18.40 5.46
CA ALA A 210 11.69 -17.22 5.77
C ALA A 210 11.26 -16.02 4.91
N VAL A 211 10.96 -16.25 3.63
CA VAL A 211 10.44 -15.23 2.72
C VAL A 211 9.04 -14.80 3.15
N ALA A 212 8.16 -15.75 3.49
CA ALA A 212 6.81 -15.47 4.00
C ALA A 212 6.83 -14.58 5.25
N LEU A 213 7.69 -14.90 6.22
CA LEU A 213 7.89 -14.06 7.41
C LEU A 213 8.48 -12.69 7.06
N ALA A 214 9.48 -12.65 6.17
CA ALA A 214 10.15 -11.41 5.79
C ALA A 214 9.21 -10.40 5.11
N VAL A 215 8.36 -10.87 4.19
CA VAL A 215 7.38 -9.99 3.51
C VAL A 215 6.29 -9.51 4.48
N LEU A 216 5.83 -10.35 5.40
CA LEU A 216 4.88 -9.94 6.44
C LEU A 216 5.48 -8.86 7.37
N MET A 217 6.75 -9.03 7.74
CA MET A 217 7.48 -8.07 8.58
C MET A 217 7.77 -6.75 7.86
N ALA A 218 7.98 -6.79 6.55
CA ALA A 218 8.25 -5.60 5.74
C ALA A 218 7.09 -4.59 5.71
N GLU A 219 5.85 -5.04 5.92
CA GLU A 219 4.65 -4.20 5.82
C GLU A 219 4.35 -3.43 7.13
N SER A 220 4.12 -4.11 8.25
CA SER A 220 3.76 -3.46 9.54
C SER A 220 4.77 -3.65 10.67
N GLY A 221 5.92 -4.27 10.41
CA GLY A 221 6.79 -4.76 11.47
C GLY A 221 6.11 -5.85 12.32
N GLY A 222 5.15 -6.58 11.75
CA GLY A 222 4.43 -7.68 12.39
C GLY A 222 3.26 -7.28 13.29
N LYS A 223 2.89 -5.99 13.34
CA LYS A 223 1.75 -5.52 14.13
C LYS A 223 0.44 -5.82 13.40
N THR A 224 -0.47 -6.54 14.06
CA THR A 224 -1.79 -6.93 13.56
C THR A 224 -2.93 -6.13 14.20
N THR A 225 -2.69 -5.58 15.39
CA THR A 225 -3.64 -4.76 16.16
C THR A 225 -2.96 -3.55 16.79
N ALA A 226 -3.73 -2.48 16.98
CA ALA A 226 -3.33 -1.31 17.74
C ALA A 226 -3.29 -1.63 19.25
N PRO A 227 -2.67 -0.78 20.10
CA PRO A 227 -2.59 -1.01 21.55
C PRO A 227 -3.94 -1.14 22.27
N ASP A 228 -5.00 -0.60 21.67
CA ASP A 228 -6.39 -0.71 22.15
C ASP A 228 -7.09 -2.01 21.70
N GLY A 229 -6.36 -2.92 21.04
CA GLY A 229 -6.85 -4.20 20.54
C GLY A 229 -7.62 -4.12 19.23
N ARG A 230 -7.83 -2.93 18.66
CA ARG A 230 -8.53 -2.77 17.38
C ARG A 230 -7.62 -3.10 16.20
N LEU A 231 -8.25 -3.49 15.09
CA LEU A 231 -7.59 -3.65 13.79
C LEU A 231 -6.85 -2.34 13.42
N ILE A 232 -5.60 -2.46 13.00
CA ILE A 232 -4.85 -1.31 12.47
C ILE A 232 -5.43 -0.95 11.12
N ILE A 233 -5.78 0.34 10.95
CA ILE A 233 -6.36 0.85 9.71
C ILE A 233 -5.71 2.17 9.29
N ARG A 234 -5.89 2.52 8.02
CA ARG A 234 -5.68 3.88 7.52
C ARG A 234 -6.75 4.23 6.49
N PHE A 235 -7.50 5.29 6.76
CA PHE A 235 -8.59 5.74 5.91
C PHE A 235 -8.09 6.79 4.91
N GLU A 236 -8.18 6.48 3.62
CA GLU A 236 -7.68 7.33 2.55
C GLU A 236 -8.79 8.24 2.00
N VAL A 237 -8.81 9.50 2.44
CA VAL A 237 -9.89 10.45 2.11
C VAL A 237 -10.08 10.62 0.59
N HIS A 238 -8.97 10.71 -0.15
CA HIS A 238 -9.01 10.81 -1.61
C HIS A 238 -9.51 9.53 -2.31
N VAL A 239 -9.26 8.35 -1.74
CA VAL A 239 -9.84 7.10 -2.26
C VAL A 239 -11.32 7.06 -1.95
N PHE A 240 -11.76 7.57 -0.79
CA PHE A 240 -13.18 7.70 -0.49
C PHE A 240 -13.87 8.69 -1.44
N PHE A 241 -13.17 9.72 -1.90
CA PHE A 241 -13.63 10.55 -3.00
C PHE A 241 -13.82 9.74 -4.29
N ASP A 242 -12.83 8.95 -4.69
CA ASP A 242 -12.92 8.11 -5.91
C ASP A 242 -14.06 7.08 -5.84
N GLN A 243 -14.31 6.51 -4.66
CA GLN A 243 -15.35 5.50 -4.45
C GLN A 243 -16.75 6.11 -4.32
N TRP A 244 -16.91 7.18 -3.54
CA TRP A 244 -18.21 7.75 -3.15
C TRP A 244 -18.32 9.26 -3.39
N GLY A 245 -17.28 10.03 -3.08
CA GLY A 245 -17.32 11.49 -3.12
C GLY A 245 -17.47 12.10 -4.52
N PHE A 246 -16.99 11.44 -5.58
CA PHE A 246 -17.14 11.91 -6.96
C PHE A 246 -18.62 12.00 -7.39
N GLN A 247 -19.45 11.09 -6.88
CA GLN A 247 -20.91 11.11 -7.10
C GLN A 247 -21.64 12.03 -6.11
N ASN A 248 -20.97 12.46 -5.04
CA ASN A 248 -21.53 13.26 -3.94
C ASN A 248 -20.63 14.47 -3.59
N PRO A 249 -20.17 15.29 -4.56
CA PRO A 249 -19.07 16.22 -4.34
C PRO A 249 -19.40 17.32 -3.33
N GLU A 250 -20.65 17.81 -3.34
CA GLU A 250 -21.10 18.82 -2.36
C GLU A 250 -21.12 18.25 -0.94
N LEU A 251 -21.65 17.04 -0.76
CA LEU A 251 -21.72 16.40 0.55
C LEU A 251 -20.33 15.99 1.03
N PHE A 252 -19.46 15.53 0.14
CA PHE A 252 -18.08 15.21 0.43
C PHE A 252 -17.32 16.45 0.92
N GLY A 253 -17.35 17.55 0.15
CA GLY A 253 -16.66 18.79 0.49
C GLY A 253 -17.16 19.44 1.79
N ARG A 254 -18.35 19.07 2.27
CA ARG A 254 -18.83 19.49 3.60
C ARG A 254 -18.08 18.81 4.74
N PHE A 255 -17.49 17.64 4.56
CA PHE A 255 -16.93 16.86 5.66
C PHE A 255 -15.50 16.38 5.43
N PHE A 256 -15.00 16.42 4.20
CA PHE A 256 -13.69 15.89 3.82
C PHE A 256 -12.96 16.83 2.88
N GLU A 257 -11.65 16.91 3.03
CA GLU A 257 -10.75 17.65 2.17
C GLU A 257 -9.46 16.85 1.94
N TYR A 258 -8.85 17.03 0.76
CA TYR A 258 -7.53 16.52 0.41
C TYR A 258 -6.86 17.51 -0.56
N ASP A 259 -5.55 17.41 -0.75
CA ASP A 259 -4.82 18.25 -1.70
C ASP A 259 -5.13 17.79 -3.14
N PRO A 260 -5.75 18.62 -4.01
CA PRO A 260 -6.10 18.20 -5.36
C PRO A 260 -4.88 17.96 -6.27
N ASN A 261 -3.72 18.54 -5.97
CA ASN A 261 -2.50 18.39 -6.75
C ASN A 261 -1.68 17.17 -6.28
N GLU A 262 -1.72 16.89 -4.98
CA GLU A 262 -1.09 15.72 -4.37
C GLU A 262 -2.13 14.92 -3.60
N ARG A 263 -2.96 14.15 -4.32
CA ARG A 263 -4.20 13.54 -3.79
C ARG A 263 -4.01 12.70 -2.52
N TRP A 264 -2.84 12.11 -2.32
CA TRP A 264 -2.47 11.35 -1.12
C TRP A 264 -2.05 12.21 0.09
N LYS A 265 -2.13 13.54 -0.01
CA LYS A 265 -1.78 14.51 1.04
C LYS A 265 -2.97 15.39 1.43
N GLY A 266 -2.80 16.11 2.54
CA GLY A 266 -3.74 17.13 2.98
C GLY A 266 -5.09 16.58 3.43
N HIS A 267 -5.16 15.30 3.82
CA HIS A 267 -6.40 14.67 4.26
C HIS A 267 -6.87 15.31 5.54
N ARG A 268 -8.06 15.91 5.48
CA ARG A 268 -8.75 16.52 6.61
C ARG A 268 -10.19 16.10 6.63
N TRP A 269 -10.78 16.08 7.81
CA TRP A 269 -12.19 15.79 7.98
C TRP A 269 -12.81 16.59 9.13
N ARG A 270 -14.13 16.54 9.25
CA ARG A 270 -14.86 17.07 10.42
C ARG A 270 -16.15 16.29 10.64
N ARG A 271 -16.61 16.22 11.89
CA ARG A 271 -17.80 15.44 12.28
C ARG A 271 -19.09 16.22 12.04
N ARG A 272 -19.09 17.52 12.32
CA ARG A 272 -20.19 18.44 12.04
C ARG A 272 -19.71 19.57 11.13
N VAL A 273 -20.63 20.21 10.43
CA VAL A 273 -20.30 21.27 9.47
C VAL A 273 -19.78 22.53 10.17
N GLU A 274 -20.13 22.69 11.43
CA GLU A 274 -19.71 23.79 12.29
C GLU A 274 -18.32 23.56 12.90
N ASP A 275 -17.85 22.30 12.93
CA ASP A 275 -16.55 21.95 13.48
C ASP A 275 -15.43 22.41 12.51
N PRO A 276 -14.26 22.83 13.03
CA PRO A 276 -13.09 23.05 12.18
C PRO A 276 -12.62 21.72 11.56
N PHE A 277 -12.06 21.80 10.35
CA PHE A 277 -11.37 20.67 9.75
C PHE A 277 -10.15 20.27 10.58
N GLN A 278 -10.02 18.98 10.86
CA GLN A 278 -8.88 18.39 11.54
C GLN A 278 -8.13 17.44 10.61
N ALA A 279 -6.83 17.31 10.82
CA ALA A 279 -6.00 16.41 10.03
C ALA A 279 -6.37 14.93 10.27
N CYS A 280 -6.32 14.13 9.21
CA CYS A 280 -6.30 12.67 9.30
C CYS A 280 -4.88 12.17 9.61
N HIS A 281 -4.75 10.89 9.97
CA HIS A 281 -3.47 10.16 10.11
C HIS A 281 -2.58 10.49 11.31
N ASN A 282 -3.04 11.22 12.33
CA ASN A 282 -2.19 11.48 13.52
C ASN A 282 -2.16 10.29 14.49
N SER A 283 -3.23 9.49 14.54
CA SER A 283 -3.34 8.35 15.45
C SER A 283 -4.33 7.30 14.95
N GLN A 284 -4.24 6.07 15.44
CA GLN A 284 -5.28 5.06 15.17
C GLN A 284 -6.66 5.49 15.67
N ALA A 285 -6.75 6.27 16.76
CA ALA A 285 -8.03 6.80 17.20
C ALA A 285 -8.64 7.75 16.17
N ASP A 286 -7.81 8.58 15.51
CA ASP A 286 -8.23 9.48 14.45
C ASP A 286 -8.71 8.71 13.22
N GLU A 287 -7.97 7.66 12.82
CA GLU A 287 -8.31 6.79 11.69
C GLU A 287 -9.68 6.12 11.89
N TRP A 288 -9.92 5.58 13.07
CA TRP A 288 -11.20 4.98 13.42
C TRP A 288 -12.32 6.04 13.49
N ALA A 289 -12.04 7.22 14.02
CA ALA A 289 -13.04 8.28 14.12
C ALA A 289 -13.51 8.77 12.73
N VAL A 290 -12.58 8.92 11.77
CA VAL A 290 -12.93 9.30 10.40
C VAL A 290 -13.61 8.15 9.66
N LEU A 291 -13.15 6.90 9.84
CA LEU A 291 -13.78 5.73 9.23
C LEU A 291 -15.22 5.55 9.72
N ASP A 292 -15.45 5.62 11.03
CA ASP A 292 -16.79 5.45 11.61
C ASP A 292 -17.76 6.52 11.09
N PHE A 293 -17.28 7.75 10.90
CA PHE A 293 -18.06 8.81 10.26
C PHE A 293 -18.33 8.49 8.78
N ALA A 294 -17.31 8.12 8.01
CA ALA A 294 -17.46 7.75 6.60
C ALA A 294 -18.41 6.56 6.39
N ARG A 295 -18.37 5.56 7.29
CA ARG A 295 -19.29 4.40 7.28
C ARG A 295 -20.74 4.79 7.51
N SER A 296 -21.00 5.88 8.25
CA SER A 296 -22.35 6.43 8.40
C SER A 296 -22.91 7.04 7.11
N LEU A 297 -22.03 7.42 6.17
CA LEU A 297 -22.41 7.90 4.84
C LEU A 297 -22.57 6.74 3.87
N HIS A 298 -21.58 5.84 3.82
CA HIS A 298 -21.65 4.61 3.04
C HIS A 298 -20.63 3.57 3.52
N GLU A 299 -21.09 2.53 4.22
CA GLU A 299 -20.22 1.53 4.87
C GLU A 299 -19.25 0.83 3.89
N GLU A 300 -19.76 0.17 2.85
CA GLU A 300 -18.91 -0.63 1.94
C GLU A 300 -17.86 0.22 1.21
N LEU A 301 -18.22 1.41 0.71
CA LEU A 301 -17.29 2.29 0.00
C LEU A 301 -16.27 2.95 0.92
N ALA A 302 -16.66 3.25 2.17
CA ALA A 302 -15.72 3.72 3.19
C ALA A 302 -14.69 2.63 3.52
N LEU A 303 -15.13 1.38 3.68
CA LEU A 303 -14.24 0.26 3.90
C LEU A 303 -13.35 -0.01 2.69
N ARG A 304 -13.84 0.16 1.46
CA ARG A 304 -12.98 0.09 0.25
C ARG A 304 -11.86 1.13 0.25
N ALA A 305 -12.10 2.30 0.83
CA ALA A 305 -11.14 3.38 0.95
C ALA A 305 -10.21 3.25 2.16
N THR A 306 -10.19 2.10 2.84
CA THR A 306 -9.41 1.89 4.07
C THR A 306 -8.39 0.77 3.86
N SER A 307 -7.10 0.98 4.17
CA SER A 307 -6.15 -0.12 4.31
C SER A 307 -6.29 -0.78 5.68
N MET A 308 -6.13 -2.11 5.72
CA MET A 308 -6.49 -2.91 6.89
C MET A 308 -5.41 -3.92 7.26
N GLY A 309 -5.20 -4.07 8.57
CA GLY A 309 -4.42 -5.15 9.18
C GLY A 309 -2.92 -5.06 8.96
N ALA A 310 -2.24 -6.16 9.30
CA ALA A 310 -0.78 -6.26 9.28
C ALA A 310 -0.16 -5.97 7.91
N ALA A 311 -0.83 -6.34 6.83
CA ALA A 311 -0.30 -6.11 5.49
C ALA A 311 -0.83 -4.82 4.83
N GLN A 312 -1.63 -4.02 5.55
CA GLN A 312 -2.22 -2.78 5.04
C GLN A 312 -2.92 -2.94 3.68
N ILE A 313 -3.66 -4.04 3.50
CA ILE A 313 -4.37 -4.31 2.25
C ILE A 313 -5.50 -3.30 2.10
N MET A 314 -5.50 -2.55 1.00
CA MET A 314 -6.59 -1.62 0.68
C MET A 314 -7.91 -2.37 0.51
N GLY A 315 -8.98 -1.85 1.13
CA GLY A 315 -10.28 -2.47 1.12
C GLY A 315 -10.86 -2.73 -0.27
N PHE A 316 -10.57 -1.88 -1.26
CA PHE A 316 -11.01 -2.12 -2.65
C PHE A 316 -10.40 -3.37 -3.28
N ASN A 317 -9.35 -3.94 -2.69
CA ASN A 317 -8.74 -5.21 -3.08
C ASN A 317 -9.39 -6.44 -2.42
N PHE A 318 -10.53 -6.29 -1.73
CA PHE A 318 -11.19 -7.41 -1.04
C PHE A 318 -11.36 -8.68 -1.90
N GLY A 319 -11.66 -8.51 -3.20
CA GLY A 319 -11.83 -9.65 -4.11
C GLY A 319 -10.53 -10.36 -4.47
N LEU A 320 -9.40 -9.65 -4.46
CA LEU A 320 -8.08 -10.27 -4.64
C LEU A 320 -7.67 -11.07 -3.39
N ALA A 321 -8.17 -10.68 -2.22
CA ALA A 321 -7.98 -11.39 -0.96
C ALA A 321 -9.05 -12.49 -0.71
N ASP A 322 -9.83 -12.83 -1.74
CA ASP A 322 -10.89 -13.84 -1.73
C ASP A 322 -12.02 -13.56 -0.72
N TYR A 323 -12.47 -12.30 -0.66
CA TYR A 323 -13.67 -11.90 0.07
C TYR A 323 -14.75 -11.40 -0.90
N LEU A 324 -16.03 -11.42 -0.48
CA LEU A 324 -17.16 -10.96 -1.30
C LEU A 324 -17.36 -9.44 -1.22
N SER A 325 -16.85 -8.81 -0.18
CA SER A 325 -16.98 -7.37 0.06
C SER A 325 -15.86 -6.84 0.96
N ALA A 326 -15.61 -5.53 0.93
CA ALA A 326 -14.69 -4.90 1.88
C ALA A 326 -15.21 -5.03 3.33
N THR A 327 -16.53 -5.05 3.50
CA THR A 327 -17.19 -5.31 4.79
C THR A 327 -16.88 -6.69 5.35
N GLU A 328 -16.88 -7.72 4.52
CA GLU A 328 -16.54 -9.08 4.94
C GLU A 328 -15.06 -9.19 5.30
N MET A 329 -14.17 -8.68 4.43
CA MET A 329 -12.73 -8.64 4.70
C MET A 329 -12.42 -7.94 6.02
N PHE A 330 -13.03 -6.78 6.25
CA PHE A 330 -12.86 -6.03 7.49
C PHE A 330 -13.32 -6.81 8.72
N LYS A 331 -14.52 -7.41 8.67
CA LYS A 331 -15.06 -8.23 9.77
C LYS A 331 -14.17 -9.42 10.06
N ASP A 332 -13.60 -10.05 9.03
CA ASP A 332 -12.73 -11.19 9.19
C ASP A 332 -11.38 -10.79 9.80
N PHE A 333 -10.81 -9.68 9.33
CA PHE A 333 -9.55 -9.13 9.85
C PHE A 333 -9.65 -8.68 11.31
N GLN A 334 -10.85 -8.26 11.75
CA GLN A 334 -11.12 -7.94 13.15
C GLN A 334 -11.17 -9.16 14.07
N ARG A 335 -11.34 -10.39 13.54
CA ARG A 335 -11.47 -11.61 14.37
C ARG A 335 -10.13 -12.09 14.90
N SER A 336 -9.09 -12.07 14.08
CA SER A 336 -7.77 -12.55 14.49
C SER A 336 -6.64 -12.03 13.60
N ALA A 337 -5.43 -12.01 14.16
CA ALA A 337 -4.19 -11.82 13.41
C ALA A 337 -4.01 -12.87 12.31
N GLU A 338 -4.41 -14.11 12.57
CA GLU A 338 -4.33 -15.22 11.60
C GLU A 338 -5.16 -14.94 10.35
N ASN A 339 -6.37 -14.41 10.50
CA ASN A 339 -7.25 -14.07 9.38
C ASN A 339 -6.65 -12.95 8.53
N GLN A 340 -5.99 -11.98 9.16
CA GLN A 340 -5.23 -10.94 8.44
C GLN A 340 -4.09 -11.55 7.62
N ILE A 341 -3.31 -12.48 8.21
CA ILE A 341 -2.19 -13.14 7.54
C ILE A 341 -2.67 -14.02 6.38
N ARG A 342 -3.73 -14.81 6.57
CA ARG A 342 -4.35 -15.60 5.48
C ARG A 342 -4.87 -14.70 4.36
N GLY A 343 -5.55 -13.60 4.71
CA GLY A 343 -6.01 -12.62 3.73
C GLY A 343 -4.88 -11.98 2.93
N PHE A 344 -3.73 -11.73 3.56
CA PHE A 344 -2.53 -11.27 2.88
C PHE A 344 -2.00 -12.28 1.87
N PHE A 345 -1.85 -13.56 2.23
CA PHE A 345 -1.36 -14.56 1.28
C PHE A 345 -2.36 -14.88 0.16
N ARG A 346 -3.67 -14.80 0.42
CA ARG A 346 -4.68 -14.83 -0.64
C ARG A 346 -4.59 -13.61 -1.56
N TYR A 347 -4.35 -12.41 -1.02
CA TYR A 347 -4.12 -11.20 -1.83
C TYR A 347 -2.89 -11.34 -2.72
N VAL A 348 -1.79 -11.86 -2.19
CA VAL A 348 -0.54 -12.13 -2.94
C VAL A 348 -0.79 -13.07 -4.13
N GLU A 349 -1.54 -14.16 -3.90
CA GLU A 349 -1.92 -15.11 -4.94
C GLU A 349 -2.93 -14.52 -5.94
N GLY A 350 -4.00 -13.88 -5.46
CA GLY A 350 -5.01 -13.26 -6.32
C GLY A 350 -4.45 -12.14 -7.20
N ARG A 351 -3.36 -11.50 -6.75
CA ARG A 351 -2.60 -10.50 -7.51
C ARG A 351 -1.60 -11.13 -8.50
N GLY A 352 -1.29 -12.42 -8.37
CA GLY A 352 -0.33 -13.15 -9.21
C GLY A 352 1.12 -12.75 -8.96
N ILE A 353 1.46 -12.39 -7.72
CA ILE A 353 2.81 -11.95 -7.32
C ILE A 353 3.52 -12.97 -6.42
N ASP A 354 2.86 -14.10 -6.14
CA ASP A 354 3.38 -15.28 -5.46
C ASP A 354 4.55 -15.94 -6.21
N ASP A 355 4.53 -15.96 -7.55
CA ASP A 355 5.63 -16.46 -8.38
C ASP A 355 6.96 -15.70 -8.15
N ALA A 356 6.87 -14.40 -7.84
CA ALA A 356 8.05 -13.61 -7.49
C ALA A 356 8.63 -14.10 -6.15
N LEU A 357 7.78 -14.43 -5.17
CA LEU A 357 8.22 -15.00 -3.90
C LEU A 357 8.82 -16.40 -4.06
N ARG A 358 8.23 -17.26 -4.91
CA ARG A 358 8.76 -18.60 -5.22
C ARG A 358 10.17 -18.54 -5.80
N ARG A 359 10.42 -17.57 -6.68
CA ARG A 359 11.73 -17.36 -7.33
C ARG A 359 12.68 -16.51 -6.49
N ASN A 360 12.27 -16.12 -5.27
CA ASN A 360 12.99 -15.21 -4.39
C ASN A 360 13.34 -13.85 -5.06
N ASP A 361 12.51 -13.41 -6.00
CA ASP A 361 12.63 -12.15 -6.73
C ASP A 361 11.90 -11.04 -5.98
N MET A 362 12.57 -10.51 -4.95
CA MET A 362 11.99 -9.49 -4.06
C MET A 362 11.68 -8.17 -4.78
N LEU A 363 12.38 -7.90 -5.88
CA LEU A 363 12.12 -6.71 -6.69
C LEU A 363 10.81 -6.87 -7.47
N ALA A 364 10.61 -7.99 -8.16
CA ALA A 364 9.35 -8.25 -8.86
C ALA A 364 8.17 -8.31 -7.90
N PHE A 365 8.35 -8.88 -6.70
CA PHE A 365 7.32 -8.85 -5.67
C PHE A 365 7.00 -7.42 -5.22
N ALA A 366 8.02 -6.62 -4.91
CA ALA A 366 7.84 -5.23 -4.50
C ALA A 366 7.18 -4.37 -5.58
N VAL A 367 7.51 -4.58 -6.86
CA VAL A 367 6.82 -3.92 -8.00
C VAL A 367 5.35 -4.33 -8.05
N GLY A 368 5.04 -5.62 -7.88
CA GLY A 368 3.68 -6.14 -7.95
C GLY A 368 2.80 -5.72 -6.77
N TYR A 369 3.39 -5.61 -5.58
CA TYR A 369 2.69 -5.26 -4.33
C TYR A 369 2.53 -3.74 -4.16
N ASN A 370 3.63 -2.98 -4.31
CA ASN A 370 3.70 -1.55 -4.00
C ASN A 370 3.72 -0.64 -5.26
N GLY A 371 3.88 -1.22 -6.45
CA GLY A 371 4.12 -0.47 -7.68
C GLY A 371 5.60 -0.16 -7.95
N SER A 372 5.92 0.24 -9.18
CA SER A 372 7.31 0.44 -9.62
C SER A 372 8.03 1.62 -8.98
N GLY A 373 7.30 2.61 -8.45
CA GLY A 373 7.88 3.86 -7.94
C GLY A 373 8.75 3.72 -6.69
N GLN A 374 8.59 2.64 -5.91
CA GLN A 374 9.31 2.41 -4.64
C GLN A 374 9.87 0.99 -4.51
N ALA A 375 9.79 0.18 -5.57
CA ALA A 375 10.05 -1.26 -5.49
C ALA A 375 11.44 -1.62 -4.92
N GLU A 376 12.49 -0.90 -5.32
CA GLU A 376 13.85 -1.14 -4.79
C GLU A 376 13.99 -0.87 -3.28
N PHE A 377 13.24 0.09 -2.75
CA PHE A 377 13.24 0.37 -1.31
C PHE A 377 12.55 -0.74 -0.52
N TYR A 378 11.39 -1.20 -0.99
CA TYR A 378 10.65 -2.29 -0.37
C TYR A 378 11.41 -3.61 -0.48
N LYS A 379 12.02 -3.89 -1.63
CA LYS A 379 12.96 -5.00 -1.81
C LYS A 379 14.05 -4.98 -0.74
N GLY A 380 14.73 -3.85 -0.55
CA GLY A 380 15.77 -3.73 0.48
C GLY A 380 15.27 -3.91 1.91
N ILE A 381 14.02 -3.54 2.22
CA ILE A 381 13.38 -3.85 3.52
C ILE A 381 13.21 -5.36 3.67
N ILE A 382 12.62 -6.00 2.66
CA ILE A 382 12.34 -7.44 2.67
C ILE A 382 13.65 -8.23 2.78
N GLU A 383 14.68 -7.89 2.01
CA GLU A 383 15.99 -8.54 2.05
C GLU A 383 16.66 -8.42 3.42
N ARG A 384 16.56 -7.26 4.09
CA ARG A 384 17.07 -7.10 5.45
C ARG A 384 16.33 -7.97 6.47
N TYR A 385 15.01 -8.10 6.34
CA TYR A 385 14.26 -9.01 7.20
C TYR A 385 14.60 -10.46 6.89
N LEU A 386 14.69 -10.85 5.62
CA LEU A 386 15.06 -12.19 5.20
C LEU A 386 16.42 -12.61 5.74
N GLU A 387 17.42 -11.73 5.66
CA GLU A 387 18.75 -11.97 6.23
C GLU A 387 18.69 -12.13 7.76
N ARG A 388 17.89 -11.29 8.44
CA ARG A 388 17.67 -11.42 9.89
C ARG A 388 16.97 -12.72 10.26
N VAL A 389 15.96 -13.15 9.52
CA VAL A 389 15.28 -14.43 9.75
C VAL A 389 16.29 -15.57 9.63
N ARG A 390 17.07 -15.59 8.55
CA ARG A 390 18.05 -16.65 8.26
C ARG A 390 19.16 -16.71 9.30
N THR A 391 19.61 -15.57 9.83
CA THR A 391 20.70 -15.52 10.81
C THR A 391 20.23 -15.68 12.26
N GLN A 392 19.05 -15.19 12.60
CA GLN A 392 18.56 -15.14 13.99
C GLN A 392 17.54 -16.22 14.32
N ILE A 393 16.88 -16.82 13.34
CA ILE A 393 15.92 -17.93 13.52
C ILE A 393 16.31 -19.10 12.60
N PRO A 394 17.41 -19.81 12.91
CA PRO A 394 17.89 -20.91 12.09
C PRO A 394 16.88 -22.05 11.95
N GLU A 395 15.93 -22.19 12.88
CA GLU A 395 14.81 -23.15 12.78
C GLU A 395 13.92 -22.89 11.56
N VAL A 396 13.82 -21.63 11.09
CA VAL A 396 13.16 -21.29 9.82
C VAL A 396 14.01 -21.79 8.64
N ALA A 397 15.34 -21.72 8.76
CA ALA A 397 16.28 -22.20 7.75
C ALA A 397 16.43 -23.74 7.72
N VAL A 398 16.14 -24.43 8.84
CA VAL A 398 16.14 -25.90 8.95
C VAL A 398 14.87 -26.52 8.35
N GLY A 399 13.91 -25.71 7.90
CA GLY A 399 12.89 -26.11 6.91
C GLY A 399 13.44 -26.23 5.48
N GLY A 400 14.76 -26.14 5.29
CA GLY A 400 15.44 -26.33 4.02
C GLY A 400 15.16 -27.72 3.45
N THR A 401 14.67 -27.72 2.21
CA THR A 401 15.01 -28.73 1.19
C THR A 401 15.17 -30.14 1.72
N ARG A 402 14.11 -30.95 1.64
CA ARG A 402 14.34 -32.34 1.25
C ARG A 402 14.96 -32.27 -0.15
N GLU A 403 16.28 -32.33 -0.22
CA GLU A 403 16.97 -32.80 -1.43
C GLU A 403 16.31 -34.13 -1.80
N ILE A 404 15.51 -34.13 -2.86
CA ILE A 404 15.21 -35.37 -3.57
C ILE A 404 16.50 -35.70 -4.31
N GLY A 405 17.42 -36.36 -3.60
CA GLY A 405 18.52 -37.06 -4.21
C GLY A 405 17.92 -38.11 -5.15
N ILE A 406 18.09 -37.90 -6.45
CA ILE A 406 17.85 -38.94 -7.44
C ILE A 406 19.01 -39.93 -7.29
N ALA A 407 18.84 -40.88 -6.37
CA ALA A 407 19.62 -42.10 -6.35
C ALA A 407 18.84 -43.13 -7.18
N GLU A 408 19.41 -43.49 -8.33
CA GLU A 408 19.00 -44.66 -9.09
C GLU A 408 19.17 -45.91 -8.21
N SER A 409 18.06 -46.52 -7.80
CA SER A 409 18.02 -47.96 -7.55
C SER A 409 16.59 -48.50 -7.69
N ASP A 410 16.44 -49.32 -8.73
CA ASP A 410 15.56 -50.46 -8.93
C ASP A 410 14.10 -50.43 -8.42
N ALA A 411 13.22 -50.38 -9.44
CA ALA A 411 11.97 -51.13 -9.58
C ALA A 411 11.23 -51.58 -8.31
N GLY A 412 10.22 -50.80 -7.93
CA GLY A 412 9.14 -51.21 -7.06
C GLY A 412 7.96 -50.26 -7.20
N GLU A 413 6.89 -50.74 -7.82
CA GLU A 413 5.60 -50.07 -7.98
C GLU A 413 5.06 -49.60 -6.61
N VAL A 414 5.00 -48.27 -6.39
CA VAL A 414 4.22 -47.68 -5.30
C VAL A 414 3.49 -46.45 -5.85
N ILE A 415 2.18 -46.51 -5.65
CA ILE A 415 1.10 -45.67 -6.16
C ILE A 415 1.20 -44.31 -5.44
N ALA A 416 1.36 -43.22 -6.18
CA ALA A 416 1.31 -41.88 -5.63
C ALA A 416 -0.16 -41.51 -5.32
N GLU A 417 -0.49 -41.33 -4.04
CA GLU A 417 -1.75 -40.69 -3.66
C GLU A 417 -1.67 -39.20 -3.98
N ASP A 418 -2.48 -38.83 -4.97
CA ASP A 418 -2.76 -37.50 -5.47
C ASP A 418 -3.53 -36.68 -4.42
N VAL A 419 -2.84 -35.73 -3.75
CA VAL A 419 -3.50 -34.73 -2.90
C VAL A 419 -3.82 -33.49 -3.74
N THR A 420 -4.75 -33.65 -4.68
CA THR A 420 -5.58 -32.52 -5.12
C THR A 420 -6.45 -32.09 -3.94
N VAL A 421 -6.35 -30.84 -3.50
CA VAL A 421 -7.33 -30.26 -2.56
C VAL A 421 -8.65 -30.14 -3.30
N ARG A 422 -9.50 -31.17 -3.18
CA ARG A 422 -10.85 -31.18 -3.73
C ARG A 422 -11.72 -30.22 -2.92
N LEU A 423 -12.45 -29.34 -3.59
CA LEU A 423 -13.59 -28.66 -2.98
C LEU A 423 -14.52 -29.73 -2.40
N PRO A 424 -15.02 -29.60 -1.16
CA PRO A 424 -15.91 -30.59 -0.57
C PRO A 424 -17.21 -30.63 -1.38
N GLN A 425 -17.34 -31.63 -2.26
CA GLN A 425 -18.61 -31.88 -2.93
C GLN A 425 -19.61 -32.47 -1.92
N PRO A 426 -20.86 -32.00 -1.92
CA PRO A 426 -21.89 -32.63 -1.10
C PRO A 426 -22.05 -34.11 -1.48
N LEU A 427 -22.24 -34.96 -0.48
CA LEU A 427 -22.40 -36.40 -0.67
C LEU A 427 -23.58 -36.70 -1.62
N GLY A 428 -23.36 -37.60 -2.57
CA GLY A 428 -24.39 -38.02 -3.52
C GLY A 428 -25.51 -38.84 -2.86
N PRO A 429 -26.69 -38.99 -3.50
CA PRO A 429 -27.83 -39.73 -2.94
C PRO A 429 -27.46 -41.16 -2.52
N ASP A 430 -26.58 -41.80 -3.27
CA ASP A 430 -26.11 -43.17 -3.04
C ASP A 430 -25.31 -43.29 -1.74
N GLN A 431 -24.56 -42.24 -1.40
CA GLN A 431 -23.77 -42.13 -0.17
C GLN A 431 -24.63 -41.71 1.03
N LEU A 432 -25.85 -41.23 0.79
CA LEU A 432 -26.83 -40.83 1.79
C LEU A 432 -27.97 -41.86 1.94
N GLY A 433 -27.77 -43.09 1.44
CA GLY A 433 -28.75 -44.17 1.57
C GLY A 433 -30.01 -43.98 0.73
N GLY A 434 -29.89 -43.35 -0.45
CA GLY A 434 -30.98 -43.05 -1.37
C GLY A 434 -31.75 -41.77 -1.05
N LYS A 435 -31.29 -40.97 -0.08
CA LYS A 435 -31.89 -39.68 0.31
C LYS A 435 -31.06 -38.52 -0.22
N THR A 436 -31.70 -37.40 -0.52
CA THR A 436 -31.03 -36.19 -1.01
C THR A 436 -30.43 -35.38 0.13
N LEU A 437 -29.42 -34.54 -0.16
CA LEU A 437 -28.79 -33.68 0.86
C LEU A 437 -29.81 -32.76 1.56
N ALA A 438 -30.82 -32.29 0.84
CA ALA A 438 -31.91 -31.48 1.39
C ALA A 438 -32.76 -32.23 2.45
N GLU A 439 -32.84 -33.56 2.34
CA GLU A 439 -33.61 -34.41 3.27
C GLU A 439 -32.78 -34.85 4.48
N VAL A 440 -31.46 -34.94 4.34
CA VAL A 440 -30.57 -35.45 5.39
C VAL A 440 -29.97 -34.31 6.22
N ASP A 441 -29.60 -33.21 5.58
CA ASP A 441 -29.05 -32.02 6.24
C ASP A 441 -29.44 -30.76 5.47
N LEU A 442 -30.61 -30.22 5.82
CA LEU A 442 -31.18 -29.04 5.19
C LEU A 442 -30.27 -27.81 5.34
N ALA A 443 -29.57 -27.67 6.47
CA ALA A 443 -28.68 -26.54 6.71
C ALA A 443 -27.45 -26.59 5.80
N LEU A 444 -26.87 -27.77 5.60
CA LEU A 444 -25.78 -27.98 4.66
C LEU A 444 -26.22 -27.78 3.20
N TYR A 445 -27.43 -28.22 2.85
CA TYR A 445 -28.00 -27.99 1.52
C TYR A 445 -28.26 -26.51 1.24
N GLU A 446 -28.81 -25.77 2.19
CA GLU A 446 -29.01 -24.32 2.06
C GLU A 446 -27.68 -23.57 1.97
N ALA A 447 -26.66 -23.97 2.74
CA ALA A 447 -25.32 -23.40 2.66
C ALA A 447 -24.68 -23.65 1.29
N TRP A 448 -24.77 -24.87 0.76
CA TRP A 448 -24.27 -25.21 -0.58
C TRP A 448 -25.02 -24.45 -1.68
N ARG A 449 -26.35 -24.40 -1.61
CA ARG A 449 -27.17 -23.64 -2.57
C ARG A 449 -26.81 -22.15 -2.56
N SER A 450 -26.69 -21.56 -1.37
CA SER A 450 -26.25 -20.17 -1.22
C SER A 450 -24.88 -19.96 -1.84
N HIS A 451 -23.93 -20.87 -1.61
CA HIS A 451 -22.60 -20.80 -2.19
C HIS A 451 -22.62 -20.83 -3.73
N ILE A 452 -23.39 -21.75 -4.34
CA ILE A 452 -23.52 -21.86 -5.80
C ILE A 452 -24.20 -20.63 -6.41
N GLU A 453 -25.33 -20.18 -5.85
CA GLU A 453 -26.03 -18.97 -6.30
C GLU A 453 -25.14 -17.72 -6.20
N GLN A 454 -24.28 -17.67 -5.18
CA GLN A 454 -23.34 -16.59 -4.97
C GLN A 454 -22.14 -16.67 -5.92
N GLY A 455 -21.65 -17.87 -6.24
CA GLY A 455 -20.65 -18.10 -7.29
C GLY A 455 -21.09 -17.55 -8.65
N PHE A 456 -22.35 -17.78 -9.05
CA PHE A 456 -22.90 -17.20 -10.28
C PHE A 456 -22.98 -15.66 -10.24
N LYS A 457 -23.41 -15.07 -9.12
CA LYS A 457 -23.43 -13.61 -8.94
C LYS A 457 -22.02 -13.01 -8.97
N ASN A 458 -21.04 -13.71 -8.42
CA ASN A 458 -19.63 -13.30 -8.41
C ASN A 458 -19.04 -13.33 -9.82
N ASN A 459 -19.31 -14.39 -10.59
CA ASN A 459 -18.90 -14.48 -11.99
C ASN A 459 -19.52 -13.36 -12.83
N GLN A 460 -20.81 -13.07 -12.61
CA GLN A 460 -21.49 -11.96 -13.29
C GLN A 460 -20.88 -10.60 -12.91
N THR A 461 -20.52 -10.40 -11.64
CA THR A 461 -19.85 -9.18 -11.19
C THR A 461 -18.44 -9.04 -11.78
N MET A 462 -17.68 -10.13 -11.89
CA MET A 462 -16.37 -10.14 -12.53
C MET A 462 -16.49 -9.79 -14.02
N PHE A 463 -17.47 -10.37 -14.71
CA PHE A 463 -17.80 -10.06 -16.09
C PHE A 463 -18.16 -8.58 -16.26
N ASP A 464 -19.03 -8.04 -15.41
CA ASP A 464 -19.43 -6.64 -15.44
C ASP A 464 -18.26 -5.69 -15.19
N ARG A 465 -17.30 -6.08 -14.33
CA ARG A 465 -16.08 -5.29 -14.07
C ARG A 465 -15.13 -5.31 -15.26
N ILE A 466 -14.92 -6.46 -15.90
CA ILE A 466 -14.09 -6.58 -17.11
C ILE A 466 -14.73 -5.77 -18.23
N LEU A 467 -16.05 -5.92 -18.42
CA LEU A 467 -16.81 -5.16 -19.40
C LEU A 467 -16.72 -3.66 -19.13
N THR A 468 -16.88 -3.22 -17.88
CA THR A 468 -16.78 -1.80 -17.51
C THR A 468 -15.36 -1.26 -17.71
N GLY A 469 -14.33 -2.02 -17.32
CA GLY A 469 -12.93 -1.66 -17.53
C GLY A 469 -12.58 -1.49 -19.01
N PHE A 470 -13.21 -2.27 -19.88
CA PHE A 470 -13.08 -2.14 -21.33
C PHE A 470 -13.91 -0.97 -21.90
N MET A 471 -15.14 -0.79 -21.40
CA MET A 471 -16.08 0.21 -21.93
C MET A 471 -15.77 1.64 -21.44
N ASN A 472 -15.09 1.83 -20.32
CA ASN A 472 -14.74 3.15 -19.79
C ASN A 472 -13.78 3.94 -20.72
N PRO A 473 -12.65 3.38 -21.18
CA PRO A 473 -11.83 4.02 -22.21
C PRO A 473 -12.58 4.29 -23.52
N TYR A 474 -13.49 3.39 -23.90
CA TYR A 474 -14.35 3.56 -25.06
C TYR A 474 -15.26 4.79 -24.92
N TRP A 475 -16.03 4.90 -23.83
CA TRP A 475 -16.90 6.04 -23.59
C TRP A 475 -16.12 7.35 -23.43
N THR A 476 -14.93 7.30 -22.83
CA THR A 476 -14.03 8.46 -22.73
C THR A 476 -13.61 8.93 -24.12
N THR A 477 -13.29 8.00 -25.02
CA THR A 477 -12.94 8.29 -26.41
C THR A 477 -14.12 8.88 -27.18
N VAL A 478 -15.32 8.33 -27.01
CA VAL A 478 -16.56 8.86 -27.60
C VAL A 478 -16.87 10.28 -27.08
N TRP A 479 -16.70 10.54 -25.79
CA TRP A 479 -16.90 11.86 -25.20
C TRP A 479 -15.88 12.89 -25.71
N MET A 480 -14.61 12.51 -25.80
CA MET A 480 -13.57 13.34 -26.39
C MET A 480 -13.92 13.69 -27.85
N TYR A 481 -14.41 12.73 -28.63
CA TYR A 481 -14.85 12.97 -30.00
C TYR A 481 -16.07 13.90 -30.08
N ARG A 482 -17.06 13.73 -29.18
CA ARG A 482 -18.20 14.66 -29.07
C ARG A 482 -17.73 16.08 -28.74
N ALA A 483 -16.78 16.23 -27.82
CA ALA A 483 -16.23 17.53 -27.45
C ALA A 483 -15.49 18.18 -28.63
N LEU A 484 -14.62 17.43 -29.31
CA LEU A 484 -13.92 17.90 -30.52
C LEU A 484 -14.88 18.29 -31.64
N PHE A 485 -15.97 17.55 -31.82
CA PHE A 485 -17.01 17.87 -32.79
C PHE A 485 -17.72 19.19 -32.45
N VAL A 486 -18.07 19.41 -31.17
CA VAL A 486 -18.65 20.68 -30.71
C VAL A 486 -17.69 21.85 -30.91
N VAL A 487 -16.41 21.68 -30.58
CA VAL A 487 -15.37 22.69 -30.82
C VAL A 487 -15.24 23.01 -32.31
N GLY A 488 -15.29 22.00 -33.17
CA GLY A 488 -15.28 22.17 -34.63
C GLY A 488 -16.47 22.98 -35.15
N ILE A 489 -17.69 22.68 -34.66
CA ILE A 489 -18.89 23.46 -35.00
C ILE A 489 -18.76 24.91 -34.53
N LEU A 490 -18.30 25.13 -33.29
CA LEU A 490 -18.14 26.47 -32.73
C LEU A 490 -17.11 27.29 -33.51
N ALA A 491 -15.98 26.68 -33.91
CA ALA A 491 -14.98 27.32 -34.75
C ALA A 491 -15.54 27.68 -36.14
N PHE A 492 -16.36 26.79 -36.72
CA PHE A 492 -17.02 27.05 -38.01
C PHE A 492 -18.03 28.21 -37.92
N VAL A 493 -18.88 28.24 -36.88
CA VAL A 493 -19.82 29.33 -36.63
C VAL A 493 -19.07 30.65 -36.39
N ALA A 494 -17.99 30.62 -35.59
CA ALA A 494 -17.15 31.78 -35.34
C ALA A 494 -16.51 32.31 -36.63
N ALA A 495 -16.06 31.43 -37.52
CA ALA A 495 -15.54 31.82 -38.83
C ALA A 495 -16.60 32.49 -39.72
N ILE A 496 -17.85 31.99 -39.72
CA ILE A 496 -18.97 32.61 -40.44
C ILE A 496 -19.29 34.01 -39.86
N VAL A 497 -19.35 34.12 -38.53
CA VAL A 497 -19.63 35.41 -37.86
C VAL A 497 -18.50 36.40 -38.15
N LEU A 498 -17.24 35.98 -38.04
CA LEU A 498 -16.10 36.82 -38.33
C LEU A 498 -16.10 37.30 -39.78
N ALA A 499 -16.40 36.41 -40.73
CA ALA A 499 -16.54 36.75 -42.15
C ALA A 499 -17.67 37.76 -42.43
N TYR A 500 -18.74 37.74 -41.64
CA TYR A 500 -19.83 38.71 -41.75
C TYR A 500 -19.47 40.08 -41.15
N VAL A 501 -18.66 40.09 -40.08
CA VAL A 501 -18.25 41.31 -39.36
C VAL A 501 -17.12 42.06 -40.08
N THR A 502 -16.20 41.37 -40.76
CA THR A 502 -15.02 41.97 -41.43
C THR A 502 -15.29 42.47 -42.85
N GLN A 503 -16.48 43.01 -43.12
CA GLN A 503 -16.94 43.46 -44.46
C GLN A 503 -15.87 44.23 -45.26
N ASP A 504 -15.19 43.56 -46.18
CA ASP A 504 -14.46 44.22 -47.28
C ASP A 504 -14.50 43.48 -48.63
N SER A 505 -15.08 42.26 -48.71
CA SER A 505 -15.46 41.63 -50.00
C SER A 505 -16.33 40.37 -49.79
N PRO A 506 -17.64 40.39 -50.14
CA PRO A 506 -18.56 39.28 -49.87
C PRO A 506 -18.23 37.98 -50.61
N SER A 507 -17.53 38.04 -51.75
CA SER A 507 -17.28 36.87 -52.61
C SER A 507 -16.06 36.03 -52.19
N THR A 508 -15.07 36.63 -51.52
CA THR A 508 -13.85 35.93 -51.07
C THR A 508 -13.99 35.35 -49.65
N ALA A 509 -14.73 36.04 -48.77
CA ALA A 509 -14.94 35.58 -47.39
C ALA A 509 -15.89 34.36 -47.30
N ILE A 510 -16.98 34.36 -48.08
CA ILE A 510 -17.96 33.26 -48.11
C ILE A 510 -17.38 32.03 -48.82
N GLY A 511 -16.60 32.22 -49.89
CA GLY A 511 -15.91 31.13 -50.60
C GLY A 511 -14.80 30.47 -49.79
N GLY A 512 -13.97 31.27 -49.09
CA GLY A 512 -12.88 30.75 -48.25
C GLY A 512 -13.37 29.98 -47.02
N ALA A 513 -14.35 30.52 -46.29
CA ALA A 513 -14.91 29.85 -45.10
C ALA A 513 -15.69 28.58 -45.45
N ALA A 514 -16.41 28.55 -46.59
CA ALA A 514 -17.14 27.37 -47.04
C ALA A 514 -16.22 26.25 -47.54
N ILE A 515 -15.11 26.57 -48.22
CA ILE A 515 -14.16 25.57 -48.72
C ILE A 515 -13.30 25.01 -47.58
N PHE A 516 -12.74 25.85 -46.71
CA PHE A 516 -11.93 25.37 -45.58
C PHE A 516 -12.77 24.71 -44.47
N GLY A 517 -13.99 25.22 -44.21
CA GLY A 517 -14.91 24.60 -43.26
C GLY A 517 -15.51 23.29 -43.78
N GLY A 518 -15.94 23.24 -45.04
CA GLY A 518 -16.56 22.04 -45.64
C GLY A 518 -15.57 20.89 -45.86
N VAL A 519 -14.35 21.18 -46.33
CA VAL A 519 -13.30 20.17 -46.50
C VAL A 519 -12.75 19.71 -45.15
N GLY A 520 -12.63 20.61 -44.16
CA GLY A 520 -12.25 20.26 -42.79
C GLY A 520 -13.25 19.31 -42.13
N VAL A 521 -14.56 19.58 -42.28
CA VAL A 521 -15.62 18.71 -41.75
C VAL A 521 -15.67 17.37 -42.49
N LEU A 522 -15.50 17.33 -43.81
CA LEU A 522 -15.48 16.06 -44.56
C LEU A 522 -14.24 15.23 -44.27
N ALA A 523 -13.05 15.84 -44.15
CA ALA A 523 -11.84 15.16 -43.74
C ALA A 523 -11.91 14.68 -42.28
N PHE A 524 -12.51 15.49 -41.39
CA PHE A 524 -12.79 15.11 -40.02
C PHE A 524 -13.79 13.94 -39.95
N LEU A 525 -14.93 14.01 -40.64
CA LEU A 525 -15.90 12.92 -40.71
C LEU A 525 -15.30 11.65 -41.33
N ALA A 526 -14.52 11.76 -42.42
CA ALA A 526 -13.89 10.62 -43.06
C ALA A 526 -12.79 9.98 -42.19
N PHE A 527 -12.04 10.77 -41.41
CA PHE A 527 -10.99 10.27 -40.52
C PHE A 527 -11.55 9.75 -39.18
N PHE A 528 -12.60 10.38 -38.65
CA PHE A 528 -13.18 10.08 -37.34
C PHE A 528 -14.37 9.12 -37.37
N ILE A 529 -15.03 8.88 -38.50
CA ILE A 529 -16.06 7.84 -38.60
C ILE A 529 -15.41 6.50 -38.98
N SER A 530 -14.42 6.50 -39.87
CA SER A 530 -13.86 5.24 -40.40
C SER A 530 -12.97 4.48 -39.41
N ARG A 531 -12.13 5.18 -38.63
CA ARG A 531 -11.16 4.54 -37.73
C ARG A 531 -11.78 3.98 -36.43
N PRO A 532 -12.72 4.65 -35.75
CA PRO A 532 -13.36 4.09 -34.57
C PRO A 532 -14.31 2.95 -34.90
N LEU A 533 -15.02 2.98 -36.05
CA LEU A 533 -15.91 1.88 -36.41
C LEU A 533 -15.16 0.57 -36.63
N GLN A 534 -13.98 0.61 -37.26
CA GLN A 534 -13.22 -0.61 -37.54
C GLN A 534 -12.62 -1.21 -36.26
N ALA A 535 -12.07 -0.39 -35.37
CA ALA A 535 -11.63 -0.84 -34.05
C ALA A 535 -12.80 -1.30 -33.17
N LEU A 536 -13.99 -0.71 -33.33
CA LEU A 536 -15.20 -1.09 -32.62
C LEU A 536 -15.74 -2.44 -33.11
N GLU A 537 -15.82 -2.67 -34.42
CA GLU A 537 -16.25 -3.95 -35.00
C GLU A 537 -15.29 -5.09 -34.63
N GLU A 538 -13.98 -4.87 -34.72
CA GLU A 538 -12.97 -5.88 -34.38
C GLU A 538 -12.95 -6.20 -32.88
N ASN A 539 -13.06 -5.20 -32.01
CA ASN A 539 -13.13 -5.41 -30.56
C ASN A 539 -14.46 -6.02 -30.12
N LEU A 540 -15.58 -5.65 -30.75
CA LEU A 540 -16.88 -6.26 -30.45
C LEU A 540 -16.91 -7.73 -30.83
N GLN A 541 -16.32 -8.10 -31.96
CA GLN A 541 -16.17 -9.52 -32.34
C GLN A 541 -15.32 -10.27 -31.32
N LEU A 542 -14.19 -9.70 -30.89
CA LEU A 542 -13.33 -10.33 -29.87
C LEU A 542 -14.04 -10.51 -28.53
N ILE A 543 -14.75 -9.50 -28.05
CA ILE A 543 -15.53 -9.58 -26.80
C ILE A 543 -16.63 -10.62 -26.90
N THR A 544 -17.31 -10.68 -28.06
CA THR A 544 -18.38 -11.66 -28.29
C THR A 544 -17.83 -13.08 -28.23
N TRP A 545 -16.69 -13.34 -28.90
CA TRP A 545 -16.04 -14.66 -28.87
C TRP A 545 -15.48 -15.00 -27.51
N LEU A 546 -14.88 -14.05 -26.81
CA LEU A 546 -14.40 -14.24 -25.43
C LEU A 546 -15.56 -14.59 -24.48
N GLY A 547 -16.70 -13.91 -24.63
CA GLY A 547 -17.92 -14.23 -23.89
C GLY A 547 -18.46 -15.62 -24.19
N ILE A 548 -18.42 -16.06 -25.46
CA ILE A 548 -18.81 -17.43 -25.86
C ILE A 548 -17.87 -18.46 -25.25
N ILE A 549 -16.55 -18.25 -25.32
CA ILE A 549 -15.54 -19.17 -24.75
C ILE A 549 -15.75 -19.30 -23.24
N TYR A 550 -15.90 -18.17 -22.54
CA TYR A 550 -16.15 -18.15 -21.10
C TYR A 550 -17.46 -18.83 -20.71
N ASN A 551 -18.57 -18.51 -21.39
CA ASN A 551 -19.86 -19.16 -21.13
C ASN A 551 -19.82 -20.66 -21.43
N THR A 552 -19.07 -21.07 -22.45
CA THR A 552 -18.90 -22.49 -22.80
C THR A 552 -18.13 -23.23 -21.72
N TYR A 553 -17.05 -22.64 -21.17
CA TYR A 553 -16.31 -23.21 -20.04
C TYR A 553 -17.22 -23.45 -18.83
N TRP A 554 -17.95 -22.43 -18.39
CA TRP A 554 -18.84 -22.55 -17.23
C TRP A 554 -20.03 -23.47 -17.48
N THR A 555 -20.56 -23.48 -18.70
CA THR A 555 -21.58 -24.45 -19.10
C THR A 555 -21.03 -25.86 -18.95
N ARG A 556 -19.83 -26.14 -19.48
CA ARG A 556 -19.19 -27.45 -19.32
C ARG A 556 -19.04 -27.81 -17.84
N MET A 557 -18.57 -26.89 -17.01
CA MET A 557 -18.47 -27.09 -15.54
C MET A 557 -19.81 -27.42 -14.89
N ALA A 558 -20.87 -26.71 -15.25
CA ALA A 558 -22.20 -26.91 -14.68
C ALA A 558 -22.83 -28.26 -15.06
N TYR A 559 -22.38 -28.88 -16.16
CA TYR A 559 -22.87 -30.18 -16.64
C TYR A 559 -21.94 -31.36 -16.30
N ILE A 560 -20.81 -31.15 -15.62
CA ILE A 560 -20.01 -32.25 -15.09
C ILE A 560 -20.78 -32.89 -13.95
N SER A 561 -21.28 -34.10 -14.17
CA SER A 561 -22.09 -34.84 -13.21
C SER A 561 -21.49 -36.18 -12.79
N LYS A 562 -20.40 -36.61 -13.44
CA LYS A 562 -19.75 -37.90 -13.23
C LYS A 562 -18.51 -37.73 -12.35
N LEU A 563 -18.53 -38.37 -11.18
CA LEU A 563 -17.49 -38.26 -10.17
C LEU A 563 -16.17 -38.94 -10.57
N ASP A 564 -16.24 -39.97 -11.41
CA ASP A 564 -15.10 -40.75 -11.89
C ASP A 564 -14.32 -40.05 -13.01
N THR A 565 -14.97 -39.14 -13.75
CA THR A 565 -14.37 -38.39 -14.86
C THR A 565 -14.23 -36.89 -14.57
N VAL A 566 -14.66 -36.42 -13.39
CA VAL A 566 -14.74 -34.99 -13.05
C VAL A 566 -13.42 -34.25 -13.27
N GLN A 567 -12.30 -34.86 -12.89
CA GLN A 567 -10.98 -34.23 -12.98
C GLN A 567 -10.50 -34.13 -14.42
N GLU A 568 -10.65 -35.21 -15.19
CA GLU A 568 -10.30 -35.25 -16.62
C GLU A 568 -11.17 -34.27 -17.44
N GLU A 569 -12.45 -34.16 -17.09
CA GLU A 569 -13.37 -33.22 -17.74
C GLU A 569 -13.07 -31.74 -17.39
N ILE A 570 -12.62 -31.46 -16.16
CA ILE A 570 -12.15 -30.13 -15.74
C ILE A 570 -10.86 -29.76 -16.48
N ASP A 571 -9.91 -30.68 -16.55
CA ASP A 571 -8.61 -30.44 -17.18
C ASP A 571 -8.77 -30.26 -18.70
N ASP A 572 -9.64 -31.05 -19.34
CA ASP A 572 -9.98 -30.89 -20.77
C ASP A 572 -10.72 -29.56 -21.03
N ALA A 573 -11.69 -29.20 -20.17
CA ALA A 573 -12.42 -27.93 -20.32
C ALA A 573 -11.50 -26.71 -20.14
N THR A 574 -10.59 -26.77 -19.17
CA THR A 574 -9.63 -25.70 -18.90
C THR A 574 -8.61 -25.59 -20.04
N SER A 575 -8.04 -26.71 -20.47
CA SER A 575 -7.05 -26.75 -21.56
C SER A 575 -7.62 -26.21 -22.87
N LYS A 576 -8.84 -26.63 -23.26
CA LYS A 576 -9.52 -26.12 -24.46
C LYS A 576 -9.86 -24.64 -24.38
N THR A 577 -10.24 -24.15 -23.19
CA THR A 577 -10.54 -22.73 -22.98
C THR A 577 -9.28 -21.89 -23.15
N VAL A 578 -8.16 -22.33 -22.59
CA VAL A 578 -6.86 -21.66 -22.75
C VAL A 578 -6.41 -21.66 -24.21
N GLU A 579 -6.59 -22.78 -24.92
CA GLU A 579 -6.29 -22.88 -26.37
C GLU A 579 -7.13 -21.88 -27.18
N GLN A 580 -8.44 -21.84 -26.98
CA GLN A 580 -9.34 -20.92 -27.69
C GLN A 580 -9.05 -19.45 -27.39
N ILE A 581 -8.67 -19.12 -26.16
CA ILE A 581 -8.24 -17.75 -25.80
C ILE A 581 -6.94 -17.39 -26.52
N LYS A 582 -5.97 -18.31 -26.57
CA LYS A 582 -4.71 -18.08 -27.31
C LYS A 582 -4.96 -17.87 -28.80
N GLU A 583 -5.78 -18.72 -29.44
CA GLU A 583 -6.17 -18.54 -30.85
C GLU A 583 -6.85 -17.20 -31.11
N LEU A 584 -7.73 -16.77 -30.20
CA LEU A 584 -8.42 -15.48 -30.29
C LEU A 584 -7.44 -14.31 -30.17
N MET A 585 -6.47 -14.40 -29.24
CA MET A 585 -5.41 -13.42 -29.06
C MET A 585 -4.48 -13.33 -30.28
N ASP A 586 -4.07 -14.48 -30.83
CA ASP A 586 -3.18 -14.55 -32.00
C ASP A 586 -3.86 -13.98 -33.23
N LYS A 587 -5.15 -14.29 -33.44
CA LYS A 587 -5.95 -13.71 -34.52
C LYS A 587 -6.10 -12.20 -34.38
N HIS A 588 -6.28 -11.70 -33.15
CA HIS A 588 -6.33 -10.26 -32.88
C HIS A 588 -4.98 -9.57 -33.13
N ALA A 589 -3.88 -10.23 -32.75
CA ALA A 589 -2.53 -9.74 -32.99
C ALA A 589 -2.21 -9.70 -34.50
N GLU A 590 -2.62 -10.71 -35.28
CA GLU A 590 -2.46 -10.73 -36.74
C GLU A 590 -3.25 -9.60 -37.43
N ILE A 591 -4.50 -9.40 -37.04
CA ILE A 591 -5.36 -8.31 -37.55
C ILE A 591 -4.76 -6.94 -37.19
N SER A 592 -4.27 -6.79 -35.95
CA SER A 592 -3.61 -5.56 -35.49
C SER A 592 -2.26 -5.31 -36.14
N GLY A 593 -1.53 -6.36 -36.53
CA GLY A 593 -0.22 -6.28 -37.20
C GLY A 593 -0.28 -5.85 -38.67
N LYS A 594 -1.42 -6.02 -39.35
CA LYS A 594 -1.64 -5.60 -40.75
C LYS A 594 -1.88 -4.08 -40.92
N ARG A 595 -1.72 -3.28 -39.86
CA ARG A 595 -1.89 -1.82 -39.87
C ARG A 595 -0.75 -1.10 -40.62
N PRO A 596 -1.02 -0.30 -41.67
CA PRO A 596 -0.03 0.63 -42.19
C PRO A 596 0.08 1.85 -41.26
N GLY A 597 1.27 2.14 -40.72
CA GLY A 597 1.60 3.44 -40.14
C GLY A 597 1.67 3.56 -38.61
N LEU A 598 2.03 2.50 -37.89
CA LEU A 598 2.53 2.58 -36.51
C LEU A 598 3.94 1.98 -36.45
N ARG A 599 4.93 2.77 -36.90
CA ARG A 599 6.32 2.70 -36.47
C ARG A 599 6.72 4.07 -35.98
#